data_AF-A0A918QPS1-F1
#
_entry.id   AF-A0A918QPS1-F1
#
_cell.length_a   1.000
_cell.length_b   1.000
_cell.length_c   1.000
_cell.angle_alpha   90.00
_cell.angle_beta   90.00
_cell.angle_gamma   90.00
#
_symmetry.space_group_name_H-M   'P 1'
#
loop_
_entity.id
_entity.type
_entity.pdbx_description
1 polymer ?
#
loop_
_entity_poly.entity_id
_entity_poly.type
_entity_poly.pdbx_seq_one_letter_code
_entity_poly.pdbx_strand_id
1 'polypeptide(L)'
;MADRTNESGIVPFLRAGSAPDRTRREGWQQWRRQRDLFTPAPKLSLEEYTALSPRGRGLHDIHRTATHMNIGLLETPMSARITKLMRSRLRNNALNFEPGTRDGLMISGGGYLGKTETACAAAAGFEDVWRDLHHQLLPPPVEGTRDLFVPVAYCRTPVRATPKALCATILDFYGAPHPKTLNGLIRAV
;
A
#
# COMPACT_ATOMS: atom_id res chain seq x y z
N MET A 1 20.34 24.34 15.97
CA MET A 1 19.27 25.03 16.73
C MET A 1 18.15 24.03 16.91
N ALA A 2 18.22 23.24 18.00
CA ALA A 2 17.33 22.12 18.25
C ALA A 2 15.91 22.63 18.50
N ASP A 3 14.97 22.10 17.74
CA ASP A 3 13.54 22.36 17.87
C ASP A 3 13.08 21.97 19.29
N ARG A 4 12.83 22.98 20.13
CA ARG A 4 12.33 22.83 21.52
C ARG A 4 10.80 22.72 21.57
N THR A 5 10.16 22.25 20.51
CA THR A 5 8.70 22.36 20.38
C THR A 5 8.06 21.06 19.95
N ASN A 6 8.04 20.06 20.86
CA ASN A 6 6.84 19.24 21.09
C ASN A 6 6.99 18.33 22.32
N GLU A 7 6.67 18.84 23.51
CA GLU A 7 6.25 18.00 24.64
C GLU A 7 4.75 17.62 24.54
N SER A 8 4.15 17.68 23.35
CA SER A 8 2.84 17.09 23.15
C SER A 8 2.93 15.57 23.27
N GLY A 9 1.97 14.96 23.98
CA GLY A 9 1.92 13.52 24.23
C GLY A 9 1.74 12.66 22.97
N ILE A 10 1.68 13.27 21.78
CA ILE A 10 1.57 12.57 20.51
C ILE A 10 2.98 12.28 20.01
N VAL A 11 3.31 10.99 19.95
CA VAL A 11 4.59 10.49 19.47
C VAL A 11 4.39 10.00 18.03
N PRO A 12 4.75 10.79 16.98
CA PRO A 12 4.29 10.56 15.61
C PRO A 12 4.74 9.22 14.99
N PHE A 13 5.83 8.65 15.51
CA PHE A 13 6.39 7.38 15.05
C PHE A 13 5.69 6.15 15.66
N LEU A 14 4.84 6.33 16.68
CA LEU A 14 3.99 5.28 17.22
C LEU A 14 2.65 5.32 16.49
N ARG A 15 2.33 4.26 15.74
CA ARG A 15 1.02 4.16 15.08
C ARG A 15 -0.08 4.14 16.15
N ALA A 16 -1.02 5.07 16.05
CA ALA A 16 -2.31 4.97 16.71
C ALA A 16 -3.27 4.15 15.83
N GLY A 17 -3.90 3.11 16.40
CA GLY A 17 -4.91 2.28 15.71
C GLY A 17 -4.36 1.05 15.00
N SER A 18 -5.26 0.30 14.35
CA SER A 18 -4.94 -0.94 13.64
C SER A 18 -4.12 -0.69 12.37
N ALA A 19 -3.36 -1.70 11.95
CA ALA A 19 -2.68 -1.66 10.66
C ALA A 19 -3.71 -1.65 9.52
N PRO A 20 -3.44 -0.93 8.41
CA PRO A 20 -4.34 -0.87 7.28
C PRO A 20 -4.50 -2.27 6.66
N ASP A 21 -5.74 -2.73 6.56
CA ASP A 21 -6.06 -3.98 5.87
C ASP A 21 -6.07 -3.75 4.36
N ARG A 22 -4.94 -4.06 3.71
CA ARG A 22 -4.77 -3.94 2.25
C ARG A 22 -5.79 -4.77 1.46
N THR A 23 -6.48 -5.74 2.06
CA THR A 23 -7.50 -6.55 1.37
C THR A 23 -8.86 -5.88 1.26
N ARG A 24 -9.01 -4.67 1.78
CA ARG A 24 -10.16 -3.80 1.58
C ARG A 24 -9.72 -2.52 0.88
N ARG A 25 -10.61 -1.92 0.09
CA ARG A 25 -10.39 -0.63 -0.57
C ARG A 25 -9.88 0.42 0.41
N GLU A 26 -10.53 0.61 1.55
CA GLU A 26 -10.19 1.66 2.52
C GLU A 26 -8.77 1.46 3.07
N GLY A 27 -8.44 0.23 3.45
CA GLY A 27 -7.11 -0.09 3.97
C GLY A 27 -6.02 0.00 2.92
N TRP A 28 -6.30 -0.40 1.66
CA TRP A 28 -5.38 -0.17 0.55
C TRP A 28 -5.12 1.33 0.33
N GLN A 29 -6.17 2.16 0.30
CA GLN A 29 -6.03 3.61 0.13
C GLN A 29 -5.28 4.25 1.30
N GLN A 30 -5.57 3.83 2.54
CA GLN A 30 -4.85 4.29 3.72
C GLN A 30 -3.36 3.92 3.63
N TRP A 31 -3.04 2.67 3.34
CA TRP A 31 -1.65 2.22 3.18
C TRP A 31 -0.94 2.98 2.06
N ARG A 32 -1.55 3.09 0.86
CA ARG A 32 -0.99 3.81 -0.28
C ARG A 32 -0.59 5.23 0.08
N ARG A 33 -1.44 5.98 0.77
CA ARG A 33 -1.17 7.39 1.16
C ARG A 33 -0.14 7.53 2.27
N GLN A 34 -0.02 6.51 3.13
CA GLN A 34 0.82 6.58 4.34
C GLN A 34 2.18 5.89 4.21
N ARG A 35 2.38 5.05 3.19
CA ARG A 35 3.56 4.17 3.05
C ARG A 35 4.90 4.91 3.09
N ASP A 36 4.94 6.16 2.63
CA ASP A 36 6.15 6.99 2.53
C ASP A 36 6.19 8.11 3.59
N LEU A 37 5.26 8.12 4.55
CA LEU A 37 5.15 9.19 5.56
C LEU A 37 5.98 8.92 6.84
N PHE A 38 6.51 7.71 7.01
CA PHE A 38 7.30 7.39 8.19
C PHE A 38 8.61 8.19 8.19
N THR A 39 8.84 8.97 9.25
CA THR A 39 10.08 9.73 9.44
C THR A 39 11.00 8.98 10.42
N PRO A 40 12.18 8.52 9.97
CA PRO A 40 13.18 7.90 10.83
C PRO A 40 13.61 8.79 11.99
N ALA A 41 14.11 8.17 13.06
CA ALA A 41 14.71 8.88 14.17
C ALA A 41 15.90 9.71 13.70
N PRO A 42 16.06 10.96 14.18
CA PRO A 42 17.21 11.77 13.84
C PRO A 42 18.50 11.11 14.34
N LYS A 43 19.55 11.21 13.53
CA LYS A 43 20.90 10.81 13.95
C LYS A 43 21.44 11.92 14.86
N LEU A 44 21.68 11.59 16.11
CA LEU A 44 22.29 12.49 17.09
C LEU A 44 23.76 12.13 17.28
N SER A 45 24.61 13.14 17.45
CA SER A 45 25.94 12.95 18.00
C SER A 45 25.87 12.53 19.47
N LEU A 46 26.98 12.06 20.02
CA LEU A 46 27.05 11.70 21.44
C LEU A 46 26.75 12.92 22.32
N GLU A 47 27.31 14.09 21.97
CA GLU A 47 27.09 15.34 22.70
C GLU A 47 25.60 15.73 22.69
N GLU A 48 24.97 15.70 21.52
CA GLU A 48 23.53 16.00 21.36
C GLU A 48 22.66 15.03 22.17
N TYR A 49 22.99 13.74 22.17
CA TYR A 49 22.27 12.74 22.95
C TYR A 49 22.44 12.94 24.45
N THR A 50 23.65 13.27 24.91
CA THR A 50 23.90 13.54 26.34
C THR A 50 23.24 14.81 26.84
N ALA A 51 23.00 15.79 25.95
CA ALA A 51 22.29 17.02 26.27
C ALA A 51 20.76 16.83 26.40
N LEU A 52 20.22 15.68 25.98
CA LEU A 52 18.79 15.37 26.13
C LEU A 52 18.39 15.10 27.59
N SER A 53 17.18 15.53 27.96
CA SER A 53 16.55 15.13 29.22
C SER A 53 16.37 13.60 29.31
N PRO A 54 16.21 12.99 30.50
CA PRO A 54 15.92 11.56 30.62
C PRO A 54 14.72 11.08 29.79
N ARG A 55 13.64 11.88 29.76
CA ARG A 55 12.48 11.62 28.90
C ARG A 55 12.83 11.72 27.42
N GLY A 56 13.60 12.74 27.03
CA GLY A 56 14.05 12.92 25.64
C GLY A 56 14.89 11.76 25.13
N ARG A 57 15.82 11.25 25.97
CA ARG A 57 16.60 10.04 25.67
C ARG A 57 15.70 8.82 25.49
N GLY A 58 14.78 8.59 26.42
CA GLY A 58 13.82 7.49 26.32
C GLY A 58 12.96 7.55 25.05
N LEU A 59 12.44 8.72 24.68
CA LEU A 59 11.69 8.89 23.44
C LEU A 59 12.56 8.68 22.19
N HIS A 60 13.80 9.17 22.19
CA HIS A 60 14.74 8.97 21.09
C HIS A 60 15.06 7.48 20.90
N ASP A 61 15.31 6.73 21.98
CA ASP A 61 15.61 5.29 21.92
C ASP A 61 14.40 4.48 21.40
N ILE A 62 13.18 4.84 21.81
CA ILE A 62 11.96 4.23 21.27
C ILE A 62 11.80 4.58 19.79
N HIS A 63 12.05 5.84 19.38
CA HIS A 63 12.00 6.25 17.97
C HIS A 63 13.01 5.48 17.13
N ARG A 64 14.23 5.29 17.65
CA ARG A 64 15.25 4.47 16.98
C ARG A 64 14.78 3.04 16.84
N THR A 65 14.21 2.44 17.88
CA THR A 65 13.64 1.09 17.80
C THR A 65 12.54 1.02 16.73
N ALA A 66 11.61 1.96 16.75
CA ALA A 66 10.55 2.07 15.73
C ALA A 66 11.14 2.24 14.32
N THR A 67 12.24 2.98 14.17
CA THR A 67 12.95 3.16 12.90
C THR A 67 13.47 1.84 12.36
N HIS A 68 14.12 1.02 13.20
CA HIS A 68 14.64 -0.29 12.78
C HIS A 68 13.51 -1.28 12.43
N MET A 69 12.39 -1.23 13.14
CA MET A 69 11.25 -2.12 12.90
C MET A 69 10.39 -1.71 11.70
N ASN A 70 10.42 -0.43 11.32
CA ASN A 70 9.65 0.12 10.21
C ASN A 70 10.57 0.60 9.07
N ILE A 71 11.74 -0.01 8.91
CA ILE A 71 12.59 0.23 7.74
C ILE A 71 11.75 -0.07 6.49
N GLY A 72 11.65 0.93 5.61
CA GLY A 72 10.95 0.79 4.33
C GLY A 72 11.58 -0.30 3.46
N LEU A 73 10.88 -0.70 2.41
CA LEU A 73 11.43 -1.63 1.42
C LEU A 73 12.75 -1.06 0.88
N LEU A 74 13.86 -1.74 1.16
CA LEU A 74 15.15 -1.38 0.58
C LEU A 74 15.14 -1.78 -0.89
N GLU A 75 15.27 -0.81 -1.78
CA GLU A 75 15.33 -1.08 -3.20
C GLU A 75 16.64 -1.81 -3.52
N THR A 76 16.51 -2.93 -4.23
CA THR A 76 17.61 -3.71 -4.79
C THR A 76 17.56 -3.62 -6.31
N PRO A 77 18.67 -3.90 -7.02
CA PRO A 77 18.65 -3.99 -8.48
C PRO A 77 17.60 -4.98 -9.01
N MET A 78 17.30 -6.05 -8.26
CA MET A 78 16.26 -7.02 -8.61
C MET A 78 14.85 -6.43 -8.43
N SER A 79 14.57 -5.78 -7.31
CA SER A 79 13.25 -5.17 -7.07
C SER A 79 12.99 -4.02 -8.05
N ALA A 80 14.01 -3.22 -8.38
CA ALA A 80 13.91 -2.16 -9.39
C ALA A 80 13.51 -2.72 -10.78
N ARG A 81 14.13 -3.84 -11.19
CA ARG A 81 13.77 -4.54 -12.44
C ARG A 81 12.33 -5.05 -12.43
N ILE A 82 11.89 -5.66 -11.32
CA ILE A 82 10.52 -6.14 -11.15
C ILE A 82 9.53 -4.97 -11.19
N THR A 83 9.80 -3.89 -10.46
CA THR A 83 8.97 -2.68 -10.44
C THR A 83 8.82 -2.09 -11.85
N LYS A 84 9.92 -1.98 -12.61
CA LYS A 84 9.89 -1.48 -13.99
C LYS A 84 9.03 -2.38 -14.89
N LEU A 85 9.20 -3.69 -14.81
CA LEU A 85 8.43 -4.66 -15.60
C LEU A 85 6.94 -4.59 -15.25
N MET A 86 6.61 -4.58 -13.96
CA MET A 86 5.23 -4.53 -13.48
C MET A 86 4.53 -3.24 -13.89
N ARG A 87 5.18 -2.07 -13.71
CA ARG A 87 4.62 -0.78 -14.15
C ARG A 87 4.38 -0.74 -15.66
N SER A 88 5.31 -1.29 -16.46
CA SER A 88 5.13 -1.39 -17.92
C SER A 88 3.91 -2.24 -18.29
N ARG A 89 3.75 -3.41 -17.66
CA ARG A 89 2.60 -4.30 -17.87
C ARG A 89 1.28 -3.66 -17.48
N LEU A 90 1.21 -3.05 -16.28
CA LEU A 90 0.02 -2.34 -15.82
C LEU A 90 -0.40 -1.24 -16.78
N ARG A 91 0.56 -0.41 -17.22
CA ARG A 91 0.28 0.68 -18.16
C ARG A 91 -0.20 0.17 -19.51
N ASN A 92 0.47 -0.83 -20.09
CA ASN A 92 0.07 -1.39 -21.37
C ASN A 92 -1.33 -2.03 -21.29
N ASN A 93 -1.62 -2.76 -20.22
CA ASN A 93 -2.93 -3.37 -19.99
C ASN A 93 -4.05 -2.33 -19.79
N ALA A 94 -3.73 -1.19 -19.16
CA ALA A 94 -4.68 -0.11 -18.92
C ALA A 94 -4.98 0.72 -20.18
N LEU A 95 -4.03 0.82 -21.10
CA LEU A 95 -4.18 1.53 -22.39
C LEU A 95 -4.66 0.63 -23.53
N ASN A 96 -4.64 -0.69 -23.35
CA ASN A 96 -5.15 -1.61 -24.35
C ASN A 96 -6.68 -1.78 -24.20
N PHE A 97 -7.41 -1.17 -25.15
CA PHE A 97 -8.86 -1.24 -25.25
C PHE A 97 -9.37 -2.41 -26.10
N GLU A 98 -8.49 -3.17 -26.74
CA GLU A 98 -8.89 -4.34 -27.51
C GLU A 98 -9.48 -5.43 -26.59
N PRO A 99 -10.58 -6.08 -26.98
CA PRO A 99 -11.12 -7.21 -26.24
C PRO A 99 -10.15 -8.39 -26.35
N GLY A 100 -9.65 -8.88 -25.21
CA GLY A 100 -8.74 -10.01 -25.21
C GLY A 100 -8.10 -10.32 -23.85
N THR A 101 -7.30 -11.39 -23.83
CA THR A 101 -6.49 -11.76 -22.66
C THR A 101 -5.43 -10.69 -22.42
N ARG A 102 -5.30 -10.25 -21.17
CA ARG A 102 -4.26 -9.31 -20.75
C ARG A 102 -3.07 -10.06 -20.16
N ASP A 103 -1.87 -9.54 -20.41
CA ASP A 103 -0.64 -10.13 -19.89
C ASP A 103 -0.57 -10.03 -18.37
N GLY A 104 -0.34 -11.16 -17.71
CA GLY A 104 -0.07 -11.25 -16.28
C GLY A 104 1.42 -11.23 -15.95
N LEU A 105 1.74 -11.06 -14.66
CA LEU A 105 3.11 -11.20 -14.15
C LEU A 105 3.12 -12.14 -12.95
N MET A 106 3.97 -13.16 -13.00
CA MET A 106 4.25 -14.03 -11.86
C MET A 106 5.60 -13.65 -11.25
N ILE A 107 5.61 -13.32 -9.95
CA ILE A 107 6.83 -12.96 -9.21
C ILE A 107 7.15 -14.11 -8.24
N SER A 108 8.21 -14.85 -8.51
CA SER A 108 8.66 -15.98 -7.71
C SER A 108 9.94 -15.65 -6.91
N GLY A 109 10.24 -16.45 -5.89
CA GLY A 109 11.42 -16.28 -5.02
C GLY A 109 11.18 -16.78 -3.60
N GLY A 110 12.25 -16.98 -2.83
CA GLY A 110 12.21 -17.42 -1.44
C GLY A 110 11.34 -16.56 -0.52
N GLY A 111 10.99 -17.09 0.64
CA GLY A 111 10.32 -16.32 1.70
C GLY A 111 11.14 -15.09 2.09
N TYR A 112 10.47 -14.03 2.53
CA TYR A 112 11.11 -12.82 3.07
C TYR A 112 11.98 -11.98 2.09
N LEU A 113 11.97 -12.29 0.79
CA LEU A 113 12.67 -11.49 -0.23
C LEU A 113 11.92 -10.24 -0.70
N GLY A 114 10.93 -9.76 0.07
CA GLY A 114 10.19 -8.53 -0.25
C GLY A 114 9.33 -8.58 -1.51
N LYS A 115 8.91 -9.77 -1.98
CA LYS A 115 8.09 -9.93 -3.20
C LYS A 115 6.76 -9.16 -3.12
N THR A 116 6.01 -9.40 -2.06
CA THR A 116 4.69 -8.79 -1.84
C THR A 116 4.82 -7.28 -1.72
N GLU A 117 5.79 -6.81 -0.94
CA GLU A 117 6.06 -5.40 -0.70
C GLU A 117 6.50 -4.69 -1.98
N THR A 118 7.36 -5.31 -2.80
CA THR A 118 7.77 -4.80 -4.11
C THR A 118 6.57 -4.67 -5.05
N ALA A 119 5.74 -5.72 -5.15
CA ALA A 119 4.56 -5.71 -6.01
C ALA A 119 3.54 -4.65 -5.55
N CYS A 120 3.30 -4.54 -4.24
CA CYS A 120 2.40 -3.54 -3.69
C CYS A 120 2.92 -2.12 -3.92
N ALA A 121 4.21 -1.86 -3.71
CA ALA A 121 4.82 -0.55 -3.95
C ALA A 121 4.77 -0.16 -5.44
N ALA A 122 5.04 -1.11 -6.34
CA ALA A 122 4.94 -0.89 -7.78
C ALA A 122 3.49 -0.57 -8.22
N ALA A 123 2.50 -1.32 -7.71
CA ALA A 123 1.08 -1.11 -7.99
C ALA A 123 0.57 0.22 -7.41
N ALA A 124 0.95 0.56 -6.18
CA ALA A 124 0.62 1.84 -5.56
C ALA A 124 1.20 3.02 -6.34
N GLY A 125 2.46 2.94 -6.77
CA GLY A 125 3.06 3.96 -7.62
C GLY A 125 2.39 4.08 -8.99
N PHE A 126 1.93 2.97 -9.58
CA PHE A 126 1.09 3.01 -10.79
C PHE A 126 -0.23 3.73 -10.51
N GLU A 127 -0.94 3.39 -9.43
CA GLU A 127 -2.21 4.02 -9.07
C GLU A 127 -2.06 5.52 -8.80
N ASP A 128 -0.97 5.95 -8.16
CA ASP A 128 -0.70 7.37 -7.93
C ASP A 128 -0.64 8.14 -9.26
N VAL A 129 0.14 7.65 -10.23
CA VAL A 129 0.23 8.24 -11.57
C VAL A 129 -1.10 8.16 -12.31
N TRP A 130 -1.80 7.03 -12.23
CA TRP A 130 -3.04 6.81 -12.96
C TRP A 130 -4.18 7.70 -12.45
N ARG A 131 -4.23 7.94 -11.13
CA ARG A 131 -5.17 8.87 -10.51
C ARG A 131 -4.86 10.31 -10.86
N ASP A 132 -3.58 10.69 -10.86
CA ASP A 132 -3.16 12.03 -11.26
C ASP A 132 -3.60 12.33 -12.70
N LEU A 133 -3.33 11.39 -13.63
CA LEU A 133 -3.82 11.47 -15.02
C LEU A 133 -5.34 11.54 -15.10
N HIS A 134 -6.07 10.69 -14.36
CA HIS A 134 -7.53 10.73 -14.33
C HIS A 134 -8.06 12.09 -13.88
N HIS A 135 -7.48 12.69 -12.83
CA HIS A 135 -7.91 14.00 -12.34
C HIS A 135 -7.56 15.14 -13.31
N GLN A 136 -6.49 15.02 -14.08
CA GLN A 136 -6.08 16.05 -15.04
C GLN A 136 -6.84 15.98 -16.36
N LEU A 137 -7.19 14.77 -16.81
CA LEU A 137 -7.71 14.54 -18.17
C LEU A 137 -9.23 14.30 -18.23
N LEU A 138 -9.85 13.90 -17.13
CA LEU A 138 -11.28 13.59 -17.08
C LEU A 138 -12.02 14.61 -16.22
N PRO A 139 -13.30 14.89 -16.53
CA PRO A 139 -14.11 15.80 -15.73
C PRO A 139 -14.18 15.32 -14.28
N PRO A 140 -14.29 16.26 -13.31
CA PRO A 140 -14.45 15.88 -11.92
C PRO A 140 -15.75 15.07 -11.73
N PRO A 141 -15.82 14.20 -10.69
CA PRO A 141 -17.02 13.44 -10.40
C PRO A 141 -18.23 14.35 -10.29
N VAL A 142 -19.29 14.00 -11.02
CA VAL A 142 -20.55 14.76 -11.00
C VAL A 142 -21.36 14.35 -9.78
N GLU A 143 -21.92 15.32 -9.05
CA GLU A 143 -22.77 15.04 -7.88
C GLU A 143 -23.92 14.09 -8.25
N GLY A 144 -24.19 13.11 -7.38
CA GLY A 144 -25.18 12.07 -7.63
C GLY A 144 -24.69 10.87 -8.46
N THR A 145 -23.46 10.90 -8.99
CA THR A 145 -22.87 9.74 -9.70
C THR A 145 -22.08 8.82 -8.77
N ARG A 146 -22.03 7.53 -9.10
CA ARG A 146 -21.17 6.53 -8.43
C ARG A 146 -19.82 6.39 -9.13
N ASP A 147 -19.15 7.51 -9.39
CA ASP A 147 -17.87 7.52 -10.10
C ASP A 147 -16.69 7.20 -9.15
N LEU A 148 -16.62 5.94 -8.73
CA LEU A 148 -15.54 5.44 -7.88
C LEU A 148 -14.37 4.95 -8.74
N PHE A 149 -13.35 5.80 -8.87
CA PHE A 149 -12.12 5.40 -9.53
C PHE A 149 -11.19 4.62 -8.58
N VAL A 150 -11.06 3.30 -8.79
CA VAL A 150 -10.20 2.41 -7.99
C VAL A 150 -9.44 1.46 -8.93
N PRO A 151 -8.23 1.84 -9.40
CA PRO A 151 -7.53 1.09 -10.44
C PRO A 151 -6.76 -0.13 -9.96
N VAL A 152 -6.58 -0.29 -8.64
CA VAL A 152 -5.84 -1.41 -8.05
C VAL A 152 -6.65 -2.08 -6.95
N ALA A 153 -6.74 -3.41 -7.03
CA ALA A 153 -7.28 -4.27 -5.99
C ALA A 153 -6.22 -5.25 -5.49
N TYR A 154 -5.94 -5.23 -4.18
CA TYR A 154 -5.04 -6.20 -3.56
C TYR A 154 -5.85 -7.36 -2.99
N CYS A 155 -5.80 -8.50 -3.68
CA CYS A 155 -6.52 -9.71 -3.30
C CYS A 155 -5.55 -10.75 -2.76
N ARG A 156 -5.85 -11.30 -1.57
CA ARG A 156 -5.08 -12.41 -0.98
C ARG A 156 -5.90 -13.68 -1.10
N THR A 157 -5.41 -14.64 -1.87
CA THR A 157 -6.07 -15.92 -2.02
C THR A 157 -5.48 -16.97 -1.06
N PRO A 158 -6.30 -17.88 -0.50
CA PRO A 158 -5.80 -19.01 0.27
C PRO A 158 -4.99 -19.98 -0.60
N VAL A 159 -4.23 -20.89 0.03
CA VAL A 159 -3.38 -21.88 -0.66
C VAL A 159 -4.16 -22.73 -1.67
N ARG A 160 -5.43 -23.02 -1.39
CA ARG A 160 -6.36 -23.65 -2.32
C ARG A 160 -7.40 -22.64 -2.79
N ALA A 161 -7.00 -21.77 -3.72
CA ALA A 161 -7.90 -20.81 -4.34
C ALA A 161 -8.67 -21.49 -5.47
N THR A 162 -10.00 -21.43 -5.44
CA THR A 162 -10.83 -21.72 -6.62
C THR A 162 -11.09 -20.43 -7.38
N PRO A 163 -11.38 -20.47 -8.70
CA PRO A 163 -11.77 -19.27 -9.45
C PRO A 163 -12.91 -18.49 -8.78
N LYS A 164 -13.87 -19.21 -8.18
CA LYS A 164 -15.00 -18.60 -7.45
C LYS A 164 -14.56 -17.87 -6.18
N ALA A 165 -13.60 -18.44 -5.42
CA ALA A 165 -13.05 -17.80 -4.24
C ALA A 165 -12.28 -16.51 -4.60
N LEU A 166 -11.58 -16.50 -5.74
CA LEU A 166 -10.94 -15.28 -6.25
C LEU A 166 -11.98 -14.20 -6.58
N CYS A 167 -13.08 -14.55 -7.27
CA CYS A 167 -14.17 -13.61 -7.52
C CYS A 167 -14.74 -13.03 -6.22
N ALA A 168 -15.00 -13.87 -5.21
CA ALA A 168 -15.46 -13.40 -3.91
C ALA A 168 -14.45 -12.44 -3.25
N THR A 169 -13.15 -12.75 -3.28
CA THR A 169 -12.11 -11.87 -2.72
C THR A 169 -12.04 -10.52 -3.42
N ILE A 170 -12.26 -10.48 -4.74
CA ILE A 170 -12.33 -9.23 -5.51
C ILE A 170 -13.57 -8.42 -5.08
N LEU A 171 -14.73 -9.07 -4.94
CA LEU A 171 -15.96 -8.41 -4.50
C LEU A 171 -15.83 -7.88 -3.06
N ASP A 172 -15.24 -8.66 -2.16
CA ASP A 172 -14.91 -8.28 -0.78
C ASP A 172 -14.02 -7.02 -0.75
N PHE A 173 -13.00 -6.95 -1.63
CA PHE A 173 -12.12 -5.78 -1.73
C PHE A 173 -12.91 -4.50 -2.03
N TYR A 174 -13.86 -4.57 -2.97
CA TYR A 174 -14.70 -3.43 -3.35
C TYR A 174 -15.90 -3.19 -2.42
N GLY A 175 -16.12 -4.06 -1.43
CA GLY A 175 -17.31 -4.02 -0.57
C GLY A 175 -18.61 -4.31 -1.30
N ALA A 176 -18.54 -5.02 -2.43
CA ALA A 176 -19.70 -5.36 -3.24
C ALA A 176 -20.51 -6.49 -2.56
N PRO A 177 -21.84 -6.35 -2.44
CA PRO A 177 -22.66 -7.40 -1.86
C PRO A 177 -22.61 -8.63 -2.75
N HIS A 178 -22.34 -9.79 -2.16
CA HIS A 178 -22.44 -11.06 -2.87
C HIS A 178 -23.00 -12.15 -1.95
N PRO A 179 -23.64 -13.19 -2.52
CA PRO A 179 -24.12 -14.32 -1.73
C PRO A 179 -22.95 -14.98 -1.00
N LYS A 180 -23.18 -15.33 0.27
CA LYS A 180 -22.18 -16.03 1.10
C LYS A 180 -21.90 -17.47 0.62
N THR A 181 -22.73 -18.00 -0.27
CA THR A 181 -22.63 -19.36 -0.78
C THR A 181 -22.21 -19.39 -2.24
N LEU A 182 -21.40 -20.39 -2.57
CA LEU A 182 -20.82 -20.60 -3.89
C LEU A 182 -21.87 -20.72 -5.01
N ASN A 183 -23.04 -21.29 -4.71
CA ASN A 183 -24.16 -21.42 -5.65
C ASN A 183 -24.89 -20.09 -5.86
N GLY A 184 -24.94 -19.23 -4.83
CA GLY A 184 -25.55 -17.91 -4.95
C GLY A 184 -24.76 -16.99 -5.88
N LEU A 185 -23.42 -17.03 -5.83
CA LEU A 185 -22.55 -16.25 -6.71
C LEU A 185 -22.77 -16.54 -8.21
N ILE A 186 -23.16 -17.77 -8.56
CA ILE A 186 -23.37 -18.19 -9.96
C ILE A 186 -24.77 -17.82 -10.46
N ARG A 187 -25.77 -17.83 -9.57
CA ARG A 187 -27.19 -17.55 -9.91
C ARG A 187 -27.55 -16.06 -9.87
N ALA A 188 -26.66 -15.21 -9.37
CA ALA A 188 -26.85 -13.76 -9.30
C ALA A 188 -26.41 -13.02 -10.59
N VAL A 189 -26.00 -13.77 -11.61
CA VAL A 189 -25.69 -13.28 -12.97
C VAL A 189 -26.93 -13.43 -13.84
#